data_AF-A0A8A1MH43-F1
#
_entry.id   AF-A0A8A1MH43-F1
#
_cell.length_a   1.000
_cell.length_b   1.000
_cell.length_c   1.000
_cell.angle_alpha   90.00
_cell.angle_beta   90.00
_cell.angle_gamma   90.00
#
_symmetry.space_group_name_H-M   'P 1'
#
loop_
_entity.id
_entity.type
_entity.pdbx_description
1 polymer ?
#
loop_
_entity_poly.entity_id
_entity_poly.type
_entity_poly.pdbx_seq_one_letter_code
_entity_poly.pdbx_strand_id
1 'polypeptide(L)' 'MPPLSPLSIATAAVQRLVKEEASYHRELKQQEDRIKRLEAEQPGEDVDGNREYMLKQERQALEETRKVLPSM' A
#
# COMPACT_ATOMS: atom_id res chain seq x y z
N MET A 1 -27.03 -2.75 26.96
CA MET A 1 -25.82 -3.59 26.85
C MET A 1 -24.79 -3.08 27.85
N PRO A 2 -24.11 -3.95 28.61
CA PRO A 2 -23.01 -3.52 29.47
C PRO A 2 -21.85 -2.97 28.62
N PRO A 3 -21.06 -2.03 29.14
CA PRO A 3 -19.88 -1.53 28.45
C PRO A 3 -18.85 -2.65 28.26
N LEU A 4 -18.06 -2.55 27.19
CA LEU A 4 -16.94 -3.46 26.96
C LEU A 4 -15.89 -3.31 28.06
N SER A 5 -15.25 -4.43 28.41
CA SER A 5 -14.12 -4.40 29.35
C SER A 5 -12.90 -3.70 28.74
N PRO A 6 -12.00 -3.11 29.55
CA PRO A 6 -10.75 -2.54 29.04
C PRO A 6 -9.92 -3.53 28.21
N LEU A 7 -9.90 -4.81 28.61
CA LEU A 7 -9.21 -5.87 27.86
C LEU A 7 -9.83 -6.10 26.48
N SER A 8 -11.15 -6.13 26.39
CA SER A 8 -11.87 -6.26 25.12
C SER A 8 -11.57 -5.08 24.18
N ILE A 9 -11.52 -3.85 24.72
CA ILE A 9 -11.20 -2.64 23.96
C ILE A 9 -9.76 -2.71 23.43
N ALA A 10 -8.80 -3.03 24.29
CA ALA A 10 -7.39 -3.14 23.89
C ALA A 10 -7.17 -4.23 22.84
N THR A 11 -7.83 -5.38 23.00
CA THR A 11 -7.75 -6.49 22.03
C THR A 11 -8.28 -6.05 20.66
N ALA A 12 -9.42 -5.37 20.62
CA ALA A 12 -10.00 -4.88 19.36
C ALA A 12 -9.13 -3.82 18.69
N ALA A 13 -8.47 -2.95 19.47
CA ALA A 13 -7.52 -1.97 18.94
C ALA A 13 -6.32 -2.66 18.27
N VAL A 14 -5.68 -3.62 18.94
CA VAL A 14 -4.56 -4.38 18.38
C VAL A 14 -5.00 -5.15 17.13
N GLN A 15 -6.16 -5.80 17.15
CA GLN A 15 -6.68 -6.51 15.97
C GLN A 15 -6.90 -5.59 14.77
N ARG A 16 -7.32 -4.33 14.99
CA ARG A 16 -7.44 -3.34 13.91
C ARG A 16 -6.07 -2.98 13.35
N LEU A 17 -5.10 -2.67 14.21
CA LEU A 17 -3.75 -2.31 13.80
C LEU A 17 -3.08 -3.43 12.98
N VAL A 18 -3.21 -4.69 13.41
CA VAL A 18 -2.67 -5.85 12.67
C VAL A 18 -3.31 -5.99 11.28
N LYS A 19 -4.63 -5.75 11.17
CA LYS A 19 -5.32 -5.80 9.87
C LYS A 19 -4.91 -4.64 8.97
N GLU A 20 -4.71 -3.47 9.56
CA GLU A 20 -4.28 -2.26 8.86
C GLU A 20 -2.86 -2.43 8.31
N GLU A 21 -1.91 -2.88 9.13
CA GLU A 21 -0.55 -3.22 8.72
C GLU A 21 -0.54 -4.27 7.58
N ALA A 22 -1.32 -5.34 7.73
CA ALA A 22 -1.47 -6.35 6.68
C ALA A 22 -2.04 -5.78 5.38
N SER A 23 -2.87 -4.74 5.45
CA SER A 23 -3.37 -4.03 4.26
C SER A 23 -2.27 -3.25 3.57
N TYR A 24 -1.45 -2.50 4.32
CA TYR A 24 -0.33 -1.74 3.77
C TYR A 24 0.71 -2.65 3.08
N HIS A 25 1.01 -3.82 3.64
CA HIS A 25 1.88 -4.79 2.98
C HIS A 25 1.32 -5.31 1.63
N ARG A 26 0.01 -5.52 1.55
CA ARG A 26 -0.63 -5.91 0.28
C ARG A 26 -0.57 -4.78 -0.74
N GLU A 27 -0.80 -3.55 -0.30
CA GLU A 27 -0.73 -2.36 -1.14
C GLU A 27 0.67 -2.15 -1.72
N LEU A 28 1.72 -2.26 -0.89
CA LEU A 28 3.11 -2.21 -1.35
C LEU A 28 3.38 -3.22 -2.46
N LYS A 29 2.97 -4.48 -2.25
CA LYS A 29 3.16 -5.53 -3.25
C LYS A 29 2.44 -5.20 -4.57
N GLN A 30 1.21 -4.71 -4.49
CA GLN A 30 0.44 -4.33 -5.68
C GLN A 30 1.08 -3.16 -6.43
N GLN A 31 1.58 -2.15 -5.73
CA GLN A 31 2.32 -1.03 -6.32
C GLN A 31 3.62 -1.51 -6.98
N GLU A 32 4.41 -2.34 -6.29
CA GLU A 32 5.63 -2.95 -6.86
C GLU A 32 5.34 -3.76 -8.14
N ASP A 33 4.25 -4.54 -8.14
CA ASP A 33 3.84 -5.31 -9.31
C ASP A 33 3.37 -4.40 -10.47
N ARG A 34 2.70 -3.28 -10.19
CA ARG A 34 2.32 -2.29 -11.22
C ARG A 34 3.55 -1.60 -11.81
N ILE A 35 4.50 -1.19 -10.97
CA ILE A 35 5.77 -0.60 -11.43
C ILE A 35 6.51 -1.57 -12.35
N LYS A 36 6.66 -2.85 -11.95
CA LYS A 36 7.32 -3.86 -12.80
C LYS A 36 6.64 -4.05 -14.15
N ARG A 37 5.30 -3.98 -14.20
CA ARG A 37 4.56 -4.07 -15.46
C ARG A 37 4.85 -2.86 -16.34
N LEU A 38 4.73 -1.65 -15.80
CA LEU A 38 5.02 -0.40 -16.52
C LEU A 38 6.48 -0.34 -17.01
N GLU A 39 7.44 -0.83 -16.22
CA GLU A 39 8.85 -0.91 -16.61
C GLU A 39 9.11 -1.92 -17.73
N ALA A 40 8.26 -2.94 -17.85
CA ALA A 40 8.37 -3.98 -18.87
C ALA A 40 7.64 -3.64 -20.19
N GLU A 41 6.82 -2.59 -20.21
CA GLU A 41 6.09 -2.15 -21.40
C GLU A 41 7.06 -1.72 -22.52
N GLN A 42 6.79 -2.16 -23.74
CA GLN A 42 7.60 -1.81 -24.90
C GLN A 42 7.24 -0.41 -25.45
N PRO A 43 8.14 0.27 -26.21
CA PRO A 43 7.87 1.60 -26.76
C PRO A 43 6.61 1.73 -27.64
N GLY A 44 6.10 0.63 -28.20
CA GLY A 44 4.85 0.60 -28.96
C GLY A 44 3.59 0.31 -28.14
N GLU A 45 3.74 0.00 -26.85
CA GLU A 45 2.65 -0.28 -25.91
C GLU A 45 2.24 0.96 -25.11
N ASP A 46 3.10 1.99 -25.05
CA ASP A 46 2.81 3.31 -24.48
C ASP A 46 2.00 4.16 -25.47
N VAL A 47 0.76 3.73 -25.74
CA VAL A 47 -0.14 4.35 -26.73
C VAL A 47 -0.40 5.83 -26.42
N ASP A 48 -0.44 6.18 -25.14
CA ASP A 48 -0.74 7.54 -24.66
C ASP A 48 0.51 8.37 -24.38
N GLY A 49 1.72 7.79 -24.47
CA GLY A 49 3.00 8.46 -24.18
C GLY A 49 3.16 8.88 -22.71
N ASN A 50 2.37 8.31 -21.79
CA ASN A 50 2.27 8.75 -20.40
C ASN A 50 2.96 7.81 -19.41
N ARG A 51 3.60 6.74 -19.90
CA ARG A 51 4.25 5.72 -19.07
C ARG A 51 5.21 6.29 -18.02
N GLU A 52 6.05 7.27 -18.39
CA GLU A 52 7.00 7.90 -17.46
C GLU A 52 6.29 8.66 -16.33
N TYR A 53 5.20 9.35 -16.65
CA TYR A 53 4.37 10.03 -15.65
C TYR A 53 3.74 9.00 -14.70
N MET A 54 3.19 7.92 -15.25
CA MET A 54 2.60 6.82 -14.46
C MET A 54 3.62 6.16 -13.54
N LEU A 55 4.83 5.86 -14.03
CA LEU A 55 5.93 5.33 -13.23
C LEU A 55 6.30 6.24 -12.08
N LYS A 56 6.39 7.56 -12.33
CA LYS A 56 6.67 8.54 -11.27
C LYS A 56 5.58 8.55 -10.20
N GLN A 57 4.30 8.51 -10.61
CA GLN A 57 3.18 8.47 -9.67
C GLN A 57 3.19 7.19 -8.82
N GLU A 58 3.38 6.02 -9.43
CA GLU A 58 3.41 4.76 -8.69
C GLU A 58 4.61 4.67 -7.74
N ARG A 59 5.79 5.16 -8.14
CA ARG A 59 6.96 5.22 -7.25
C ARG A 59 6.74 6.15 -6.07
N GLN A 60 6.10 7.30 -6.28
CA GLN A 60 5.74 8.21 -5.20
C GLN A 60 4.72 7.57 -4.25
N ALA A 61 3.68 6.93 -4.78
CA ALA A 61 2.69 6.22 -3.98
C ALA A 61 3.34 5.11 -3.13
N LEU A 62 4.26 4.33 -3.71
CA LEU A 62 5.02 3.31 -3.00
C LEU A 62 5.83 3.89 -1.84
N GLU A 63 6.48 5.03 -2.03
CA GLU A 63 7.24 5.71 -0.97
C GLU A 63 6.30 6.19 0.15
N GLU A 64 5.16 6.78 -0.18
CA GLU A 64 4.17 7.22 0.81
C GLU A 64 3.60 6.04 1.60
N THR A 65 3.25 4.92 0.94
CA THR A 65 2.81 3.72 1.65
C THR A 65 3.91 3.17 2.58
N ARG A 66 5.19 3.24 2.18
CA ARG A 66 6.31 2.85 3.06
C ARG A 66 6.42 3.75 4.30
N LYS A 67 6.12 5.05 4.19
CA LYS A 67 6.17 6.00 5.31
C LYS A 67 5.09 5.74 6.38
N VAL A 68 3.99 5.08 6.01
CA VAL A 68 2.90 4.74 6.94
C VAL A 68 3.22 3.48 7.75
N LEU A 69 4.11 2.62 7.26
CA LEU A 69 4.54 1.45 8.03
C LEU A 69 5.31 1.90 9.29
N PRO A 70 5.10 1.23 10.44
CA PRO A 70 5.83 1.56 11.66
C PRO A 70 7.34 1.46 11.44
N SER A 71 8.08 2.53 11.73
CA SER A 71 9.53 2.47 11.86
C SER A 71 9.87 1.81 13.20
N MET A 72 10.55 0.66 13.16
CA MET A 72 11.10 0.01 14.35
C MET A 72 12.18 0.87 15.01
#